data_AF-X0WTU7-F1
#
_entry.id   AF-X0WTU7-F1
#
_cell.length_a   1.000
_cell.length_b   1.000
_cell.length_c   1.000
_cell.angle_alpha   90.00
_cell.angle_beta   90.00
_cell.angle_gamma   90.00
#
_symmetry.space_group_name_H-M   'P 1'
#
loop_
_entity.id
_entity.type
_entity.pdbx_description
1 polymer ?
#
loop_
_entity_poly.entity_id
_entity_poly.type
_entity_poly.pdbx_seq_one_letter_code
_entity_poly.pdbx_strand_id
1 'polypeptide(L)' 'TLKKRKINLAIITVPRDAAQQTADALVKAGVKGILNFSPHHIIVPKKVKVITIDIAMDLARLPYYMSAG' A
#
# COMPACT_ATOMS: atom_id res chain seq x y z
N THR A 1 5.46 14.78 14.53
CA THR A 1 6.64 14.27 13.79
C THR A 1 6.38 14.19 12.29
N LEU A 2 5.41 13.43 11.80
CA LEU A 2 5.08 13.37 10.35
C LEU A 2 4.41 14.64 9.81
N LYS A 3 3.33 15.09 10.46
CA LYS A 3 2.63 16.35 10.11
C LYS A 3 3.54 17.59 10.14
N LYS A 4 4.44 17.67 11.13
CA LYS A 4 5.44 18.76 11.26
C LYS A 4 6.40 18.79 10.06
N ARG A 5 6.72 17.61 9.50
CA ARG A 5 7.59 17.44 8.34
C ARG A 5 6.83 17.48 7.00
N LYS A 6 5.52 17.74 7.02
CA LYS A 6 4.65 17.78 5.83
C LYS A 6 4.70 16.51 4.98
N ILE A 7 4.87 15.35 5.62
CA ILE A 7 4.82 14.05 4.94
C ILE A 7 3.36 13.75 4.56
N ASN A 8 3.08 13.64 3.26
CA ASN A 8 1.74 13.40 2.72
C ASN A 8 1.57 12.01 2.10
N LEU A 9 2.66 11.30 1.82
CA LEU A 9 2.67 9.99 1.18
C LEU A 9 3.37 8.97 2.09
N ALA A 10 2.92 7.73 2.04
CA ALA A 10 3.53 6.60 2.73
C ALA A 10 3.46 5.33 1.88
N ILE A 11 4.39 4.41 2.13
CA ILE A 11 4.38 3.07 1.56
C ILE A 11 4.21 2.08 2.70
N ILE A 12 3.27 1.14 2.57
CA ILE A 12 3.04 0.06 3.52
C ILE A 12 3.61 -1.23 2.93
N THR A 13 4.58 -1.82 3.62
CA THR A 13 5.28 -3.06 3.24
C THR A 13 5.31 -4.07 4.40
N VAL A 14 4.32 -4.00 5.29
CA VAL A 14 4.22 -4.88 6.47
C VAL A 14 3.38 -6.13 6.15
N PRO A 15 3.46 -7.19 6.96
CA PRO A 15 2.58 -8.36 6.83
C PRO A 15 1.10 -7.98 6.95
N ARG A 16 0.23 -8.86 6.42
CA ARG A 16 -1.24 -8.71 6.42
C ARG A 16 -1.80 -8.20 7.74
N ASP A 17 -1.41 -8.84 8.84
CA ASP A 17 -1.99 -8.61 10.16
C ASP A 17 -1.68 -7.21 10.71
N ALA A 18 -0.59 -6.59 10.25
CA ALA A 18 -0.18 -5.25 10.65
C ALA A 18 -0.64 -4.15 9.68
N ALA A 19 -1.17 -4.51 8.49
CA ALA A 19 -1.42 -3.56 7.41
C ALA A 19 -2.48 -2.51 7.78
N GLN A 20 -3.62 -2.94 8.33
CA GLN A 20 -4.73 -2.04 8.68
C GLN A 20 -4.33 -1.09 9.81
N GLN A 21 -3.75 -1.60 10.90
CA GLN A 21 -3.31 -0.77 12.02
C GLN A 21 -2.25 0.25 11.59
N THR A 22 -1.35 -0.13 10.68
CA THR A 22 -0.35 0.79 10.09
C THR A 22 -1.03 1.89 9.28
N ALA A 23 -2.00 1.55 8.44
CA ALA A 23 -2.77 2.52 7.66
C ALA A 23 -3.50 3.51 8.57
N ASP A 24 -4.16 3.05 9.62
CA ASP A 24 -4.88 3.90 10.58
C ASP A 24 -3.95 4.90 11.27
N ALA A 25 -2.76 4.45 11.68
CA ALA A 25 -1.74 5.32 12.28
C ALA A 25 -1.25 6.40 11.30
N LEU A 26 -1.01 6.04 10.03
CA LEU A 26 -0.60 6.97 8.98
C LEU A 26 -1.70 8.01 8.68
N VAL A 27 -2.96 7.57 8.60
CA VAL A 27 -4.13 8.44 8.41
C VAL A 27 -4.25 9.44 9.57
N LYS A 28 -4.12 8.97 10.82
CA LYS A 28 -4.13 9.82 12.02
C LYS A 28 -2.98 10.82 12.03
N ALA A 29 -1.83 10.43 11.48
CA ALA A 29 -0.67 11.31 11.36
C ALA A 29 -0.79 12.36 10.24
N GLY A 30 -1.81 12.27 9.39
CA GLY A 30 -2.12 13.24 8.34
C GLY A 30 -1.66 12.85 6.93
N VAL A 31 -1.27 11.58 6.71
CA VAL A 31 -0.96 11.06 5.38
C VAL A 31 -2.22 11.07 4.51
N LYS A 32 -2.05 11.45 3.24
CA LYS A 32 -3.13 11.59 2.25
C LYS A 32 -3.06 10.56 1.14
N GLY A 33 -1.89 9.95 0.91
CA GLY A 33 -1.71 8.89 -0.08
C GLY A 33 -0.92 7.72 0.51
N ILE A 34 -1.39 6.51 0.23
CA ILE A 34 -0.77 5.27 0.67
C ILE A 34 -0.56 4.36 -0.55
N LEU A 35 0.67 3.90 -0.73
CA LEU A 35 0.99 2.80 -1.63
C LEU A 35 1.10 1.52 -0.80
N ASN A 36 0.21 0.56 -1.03
CA ASN A 36 0.07 -0.64 -0.24
C ASN A 36 0.63 -1.87 -0.98
N PHE A 37 1.70 -2.44 -0.45
CA PHE A 37 2.27 -3.72 -0.92
C PHE A 37 1.88 -4.89 -0.02
N SER A 38 1.15 -4.65 1.08
CA SER A 38 0.65 -5.73 1.90
C SER A 38 -0.39 -6.53 1.12
N PRO A 39 -0.45 -7.88 1.28
CA PRO A 39 -1.42 -8.74 0.62
C PRO A 39 -2.79 -8.65 1.32
N HIS A 40 -3.25 -7.42 1.53
CA HIS A 40 -4.46 -7.12 2.26
C HIS A 40 -5.07 -5.82 1.77
N HIS A 41 -6.39 -5.83 1.57
CA HIS A 41 -7.13 -4.63 1.27
C HIS A 41 -7.32 -3.81 2.55
N ILE A 42 -6.70 -2.63 2.61
CA ILE A 42 -6.84 -1.71 3.74
C ILE A 42 -8.03 -0.77 3.54
N ILE A 43 -8.75 -0.47 4.61
CA ILE A 43 -9.90 0.43 4.62
C ILE A 43 -9.46 1.77 5.21
N VAL A 44 -9.66 2.85 4.46
CA VAL A 44 -9.34 4.21 4.92
C VAL A 44 -10.46 5.19 4.58
N PRO A 45 -10.55 6.35 5.25
CA PRO A 45 -11.52 7.39 4.89
C PRO A 45 -11.34 7.89 3.45
N LYS A 46 -12.43 8.27 2.77
CA LYS A 46 -12.45 8.72 1.35
C LYS A 46 -11.44 9.81 0.98
N LYS A 47 -11.02 10.61 1.96
CA LYS A 47 -10.02 11.69 1.80
C LYS A 47 -8.57 11.19 1.63
N VAL A 48 -8.32 9.89 1.86
CA VAL A 48 -7.02 9.26 1.70
C VAL A 48 -7.07 8.34 0.49
N LYS A 49 -6.12 8.49 -0.43
CA LYS A 49 -6.00 7.65 -1.62
C LYS A 49 -5.11 6.46 -1.30
N VAL A 50 -5.57 5.27 -1.69
CA VAL A 50 -4.80 4.03 -1.57
C VAL A 50 -4.62 3.46 -2.97
N ILE A 51 -3.39 3.09 -3.29
CA ILE A 51 -3.06 2.26 -4.45
C ILE A 51 -2.47 0.98 -3.90
N THR A 52 -3.04 -0.17 -4.25
CA THR A 52 -2.49 -1.47 -3.86
C THR A 52 -1.76 -2.07 -5.05
N ILE A 53 -0.53 -2.53 -4.83
CA ILE A 53 0.28 -3.22 -5.83
C ILE A 53 0.51 -4.65 -5.37
N ASP A 54 0.18 -5.62 -6.23
CA ASP A 54 0.48 -7.03 -6.03
C ASP A 54 1.56 -7.48 -7.02
N ILE A 55 2.82 -7.24 -6.65
CA ILE A 55 3.96 -7.62 -7.49
C ILE A 55 4.01 -9.14 -7.69
N ALA A 56 3.60 -9.92 -6.69
CA ALA A 56 3.65 -11.38 -6.78
C ALA A 56 2.72 -11.89 -7.87
N MET A 57 1.51 -11.33 -7.97
CA MET A 57 0.58 -11.65 -9.04
C MET A 57 1.08 -11.16 -10.40
N ASP A 58 1.64 -9.95 -10.49
CA ASP A 58 2.19 -9.44 -11.74
C ASP A 58 3.37 -10.29 -12.24
N LEU A 59 4.27 -10.70 -11.35
CA LEU A 59 5.39 -11.59 -11.65
C LEU A 59 4.91 -12.99 -12.06
N ALA A 60 3.91 -13.55 -11.38
CA ALA A 60 3.34 -14.85 -11.73
C ALA A 60 2.67 -14.86 -13.11
N ARG A 61 2.22 -13.69 -13.59
CA ARG A 61 1.65 -13.52 -14.93
C ARG A 61 2.71 -13.41 -16.01
N LEU A 62 3.93 -12.97 -15.70
CA LEU A 62 4.98 -12.79 -16.71
C LEU A 62 5.27 -14.06 -17.52
N PRO A 63 5.40 -15.26 -16.93
CA PRO A 63 5.61 -16.50 -17.69
C PRO A 63 4.52 -16.80 -18.72
N TYR A 64 3.26 -16.42 -18.48
CA TYR A 64 2.17 -16.61 -19.46
C TYR A 64 2.39 -15.77 -20.73
N TYR A 65 3.03 -14.61 -20.62
CA TYR A 65 3.33 -13.72 -21.74
C TYR A 65 4.70 -13.98 -22.36
N MET A 66 5.54 -14.77 -21.71
CA MET A 66 6.78 -15.27 -22.28
C MET A 66 6.40 -16.49 -23.13
N SER A 67 6.26 -16.30 -24.45
CA SER A 67 6.13 -17.41 -25.39
C SER A 67 7.19 -18.46 -25.08
N ALA A 68 6.79 -19.74 -24.99
CA ALA A 68 7.75 -20.83 -25.04
C ALA A 68 8.52 -20.67 -26.35
N GLY A 69 9.80 -20.30 -26.24
CA GLY A 69 10.70 -20.23 -27.39
C GLY A 69 10.82 -21.59 -28.06
#